data_AF-A0A965FIN2-F1
#
_entry.id   AF-A0A965FIN2-F1
#
_cell.length_a   1.000
_cell.length_b   1.000
_cell.length_c   1.000
_cell.angle_alpha   90.00
_cell.angle_beta   90.00
_cell.angle_gamma   90.00
#
_symmetry.space_group_name_H-M   'P 1'
#
loop_
_entity.id
_entity.type
_entity.pdbx_description
1 polymer ?
#
loop_
_entity_poly.entity_id
_entity_poly.type
_entity_poly.pdbx_seq_one_letter_code
_entity_poly.pdbx_strand_id
1 'polypeptide(L)'
;MAPRRPAGVVLFPGSGSSSDHPSLVALEEALAPLPVARVDFPYRRQGRAFPDRAPVLLQCVRDEVRAFAASLGVPTSRLHVASRHRRPEHGRADVFHGRRCN
;
A
#
# COMPACT_ATOMS: atom_id res chain seq x y z
N MET A 1 22.06 -11.86 5.68
CA MET A 1 20.74 -12.45 5.35
C MET A 1 20.35 -11.98 3.96
N ALA A 2 20.34 -12.86 2.97
CA ALA A 2 20.05 -12.48 1.58
C ALA A 2 18.59 -12.04 1.42
N PRO A 3 18.27 -11.08 0.54
CA PRO A 3 16.89 -10.66 0.30
C PRO A 3 16.07 -11.84 -0.20
N ARG A 4 15.06 -12.24 0.58
CA ARG A 4 14.13 -13.31 0.17
C ARG A 4 13.17 -12.74 -0.86
N ARG A 5 13.06 -13.39 -2.02
CA ARG A 5 12.06 -13.02 -3.02
C ARG A 5 10.65 -13.24 -2.44
N PRO A 6 9.76 -12.25 -2.49
CA PRO A 6 8.38 -12.43 -2.08
C PRO A 6 7.67 -13.43 -2.99
N ALA A 7 6.66 -14.12 -2.45
CA ALA A 7 5.74 -14.96 -3.22
C ALA A 7 4.52 -14.17 -3.73
N GLY A 8 4.28 -12.97 -3.20
CA GLY A 8 3.23 -12.06 -3.65
C GLY A 8 3.28 -10.71 -2.94
N VAL A 9 2.55 -9.74 -3.47
CA VAL A 9 2.48 -8.37 -2.92
C VAL A 9 1.03 -7.94 -2.71
N VAL A 10 0.72 -7.37 -1.55
CA VAL A 10 -0.57 -6.72 -1.28
C VAL A 10 -0.39 -5.21 -1.32
N LEU A 11 -1.17 -4.54 -2.16
CA LEU A 11 -1.12 -3.11 -2.43
C LEU A 11 -2.37 -2.41 -1.92
N PHE A 12 -2.17 -1.42 -1.06
CA PHE A 12 -3.24 -0.55 -0.57
C PHE A 12 -3.18 0.84 -1.23
N PRO A 13 -4.32 1.44 -1.59
CA PRO A 13 -4.37 2.81 -2.09
C PRO A 13 -4.03 3.82 -1.00
N GLY A 14 -3.53 4.98 -1.45
CA GLY A 14 -3.32 6.13 -0.58
C GLY A 14 -4.63 6.80 -0.16
N SER A 15 -4.55 7.71 0.82
CA SER A 15 -5.69 8.50 1.29
C SER A 15 -6.42 9.15 0.13
N GLY A 16 -7.73 8.89 0.01
CA GLY A 16 -8.53 9.50 -1.04
C GLY A 16 -8.35 8.91 -2.45
N SER A 17 -7.68 7.75 -2.60
CA SER A 17 -7.64 6.97 -3.85
C SER A 17 -8.35 5.61 -3.73
N SER A 18 -8.40 4.82 -4.80
CA SER A 18 -8.96 3.46 -4.86
C SER A 18 -7.94 2.46 -5.40
N SER A 19 -8.22 1.16 -5.24
CA SER A 19 -7.38 0.07 -5.74
C SER A 19 -7.15 0.12 -7.25
N ASP A 20 -8.04 0.76 -8.01
CA ASP A 20 -7.95 0.90 -9.47
C ASP A 20 -7.18 2.14 -9.94
N HIS A 21 -6.53 2.85 -9.02
CA HIS A 21 -5.70 3.99 -9.40
C HIS A 21 -4.61 3.54 -10.41
N PRO A 22 -4.39 4.28 -11.53
CA PRO A 22 -3.50 3.85 -12.61
C PRO A 22 -2.09 3.45 -12.18
N SER A 23 -1.58 4.07 -11.12
CA SER A 23 -0.27 3.71 -10.57
C SER A 23 -0.21 2.35 -9.89
N LEU A 24 -1.30 1.90 -9.27
CA LEU A 24 -1.37 0.57 -8.66
C LEU A 24 -1.49 -0.49 -9.74
N VAL A 25 -2.29 -0.22 -10.77
CA VAL A 25 -2.37 -1.07 -11.97
C VAL A 25 -1.00 -1.17 -12.64
N ALA A 26 -0.31 -0.05 -12.88
CA ALA A 26 1.03 -0.06 -13.46
C ALA A 26 2.05 -0.82 -12.59
N LEU A 27 1.89 -0.80 -11.26
CA LEU A 27 2.75 -1.56 -10.36
C LEU A 27 2.45 -3.06 -10.41
N GLU A 28 1.17 -3.45 -10.51
CA GLU A 28 0.77 -4.85 -10.73
C GLU A 28 1.35 -5.39 -12.05
N GLU A 29 1.19 -4.66 -13.15
CA GLU A 29 1.76 -5.02 -14.45
C GLU A 29 3.29 -5.14 -14.42
N ALA A 30 3.98 -4.19 -13.78
CA ALA A 30 5.43 -4.20 -13.67
C ALA A 30 5.97 -5.34 -12.78
N LEU A 31 5.14 -5.89 -11.89
CA LEU A 31 5.50 -6.99 -11.01
C LEU A 31 5.22 -8.37 -11.63
N ALA A 32 4.48 -8.45 -12.73
CA ALA A 32 4.20 -9.71 -13.41
C ALA A 32 5.51 -10.48 -13.72
N PRO A 33 5.56 -11.82 -13.47
CA PRO A 33 4.45 -12.72 -13.12
C PRO A 33 4.20 -12.87 -11.61
N LEU A 34 4.75 -12.01 -10.76
CA LEU A 34 4.52 -12.07 -9.32
C LEU A 34 3.05 -11.74 -9.01
N PRO A 35 2.33 -12.58 -8.24
CA PRO A 35 0.96 -12.30 -7.85
C PRO A 35 0.84 -11.01 -7.03
N VAL A 36 -0.10 -10.15 -7.41
CA VAL A 36 -0.39 -8.88 -6.74
C VAL A 36 -1.87 -8.83 -6.36
N ALA A 37 -2.19 -8.38 -5.14
CA ALA A 37 -3.54 -8.08 -4.72
C ALA A 37 -3.67 -6.57 -4.47
N ARG A 38 -4.55 -5.89 -5.22
CA ARG A 38 -4.90 -4.48 -4.97
C ARG A 38 -6.18 -4.44 -4.13
N VAL A 39 -6.12 -3.84 -2.95
CA VAL A 39 -7.19 -3.96 -1.95
C VAL A 39 -7.68 -2.57 -1.50
N ASP A 40 -8.99 -2.35 -1.59
CA ASP A 40 -9.65 -1.18 -1.02
C ASP A 40 -9.99 -1.35 0.46
N PHE A 41 -9.81 -0.28 1.23
CA PHE A 41 -10.21 -0.25 2.64
C PHE A 41 -11.74 -0.29 2.82
N PRO A 42 -12.25 -0.76 3.99
CA PRO A 42 -13.68 -0.93 4.22
C PRO A 42 -14.47 0.37 4.05
N TYR A 43 -13.97 1.50 4.57
CA TYR A 43 -14.61 2.80 4.36
C TYR A 43 -14.83 3.15 2.88
N ARG A 44 -13.89 2.77 1.99
CA ARG A 44 -14.02 2.99 0.54
C ARG A 44 -15.07 2.10 -0.10
N ARG A 45 -15.06 0.81 0.25
CA ARG A 45 -16.06 -0.16 -0.20
C ARG A 45 -17.48 0.23 0.23
N GLN A 46 -17.59 0.94 1.35
CA GLN A 46 -18.84 1.47 1.89
C GLN A 46 -19.19 2.88 1.35
N GLY A 47 -18.40 3.45 0.44
CA GLY A 47 -18.64 4.78 -0.13
C GLY A 47 -18.40 5.95 0.84
N ARG A 48 -17.74 5.72 1.98
CA ARG A 48 -17.50 6.74 3.00
C ARG A 48 -16.27 7.59 2.64
N ALA A 49 -16.38 8.90 2.88
CA ALA A 49 -15.31 9.85 2.59
C ALA A 49 -14.17 9.82 3.63
N PHE A 50 -14.51 9.54 4.89
CA PHE A 50 -13.56 9.55 5.99
C PHE A 50 -12.97 8.16 6.27
N PRO A 51 -11.65 8.08 6.52
CA PRO A 51 -11.02 6.83 6.88
C PRO A 51 -11.52 6.33 8.25
N ASP A 52 -11.56 5.01 8.40
CA ASP A 52 -11.78 4.39 9.70
C ASP A 52 -10.60 4.66 10.65
N ARG A 53 -10.82 4.41 11.94
CA ARG A 53 -9.75 4.52 12.94
C ARG A 53 -8.64 3.50 12.65
N ALA A 54 -7.40 3.87 13.01
CA ALA A 54 -6.21 3.05 12.78
C ALA A 54 -6.36 1.56 13.15
N PRO A 55 -7.00 1.16 14.27
CA PRO A 55 -7.19 -0.26 14.59
C PRO A 55 -7.99 -1.03 13.53
N VAL A 56 -9.03 -0.42 12.96
CA VAL A 56 -9.87 -1.04 11.92
C VAL A 56 -9.08 -1.23 10.63
N LEU A 57 -8.29 -0.21 10.25
CA LEU A 57 -7.43 -0.28 9.07
C LEU A 57 -6.37 -1.38 9.23
N LEU A 58 -5.76 -1.49 10.41
CA LEU A 58 -4.78 -2.54 10.71
C LEU A 58 -5.38 -3.95 10.68
N GLN A 59 -6.61 -4.13 11.18
CA GLN A 59 -7.30 -5.44 11.07
C GLN A 59 -7.56 -5.80 9.61
N CYS A 60 -8.10 -4.85 8.82
CA CYS A 60 -8.30 -5.07 7.39
C CYS A 60 -6.99 -5.50 6.69
N VAL A 61 -5.87 -4.83 6.95
CA VAL A 61 -4.57 -5.22 6.38
C VAL A 61 -4.21 -6.66 6.76
N ARG A 62 -4.40 -7.06 8.02
CA ARG A 62 -4.08 -8.42 8.50
C ARG A 62 -4.95 -9.48 7.84
N ASP A 63 -6.24 -9.20 7.72
CA ASP A 63 -7.23 -10.14 7.15
C ASP A 63 -6.96 -10.36 5.67
N GLU A 64 -6.70 -9.29 4.92
CA GLU A 64 -6.45 -9.34 3.48
C GLU A 64 -5.11 -10.02 3.15
N VAL A 65 -4.07 -9.76 3.95
CA VAL A 65 -2.79 -10.49 3.84
C VAL A 65 -2.96 -11.97 4.13
N ARG A 66 -3.78 -12.33 5.13
CA ARG A 66 -4.05 -13.74 5.45
C ARG A 66 -4.85 -14.42 4.33
N ALA A 67 -5.87 -13.76 3.79
CA ALA A 67 -6.67 -14.27 2.69
C ALA A 67 -5.81 -14.48 1.43
N PHE A 68 -4.95 -13.52 1.10
CA PHE A 68 -4.06 -13.63 -0.06
C PHE A 68 -2.97 -14.69 0.11
N ALA A 69 -2.43 -14.82 1.33
CA ALA A 69 -1.49 -15.90 1.65
C ALA A 69 -2.14 -17.28 1.46
N ALA A 70 -3.40 -17.43 1.90
CA ALA A 70 -4.17 -18.65 1.74
C ALA A 70 -4.47 -18.96 0.27
N SER A 71 -4.83 -17.96 -0.55
CA SER A 71 -5.08 -18.17 -1.99
C SER A 71 -3.83 -18.59 -2.76
N LEU A 72 -2.65 -18.19 -2.30
CA LEU A 72 -1.36 -18.58 -2.89
C LEU A 72 -0.75 -19.85 -2.27
N GLY A 73 -1.33 -20.37 -1.19
CA GLY A 73 -0.78 -21.52 -0.46
C GLY A 73 0.58 -21.24 0.22
N VAL A 74 0.87 -19.99 0.56
CA VAL A 74 2.16 -19.58 1.17
C VAL A 74 1.96 -19.00 2.58
N PRO A 75 2.98 -19.04 3.46
CA PRO A 75 2.89 -18.32 4.73
C PRO A 75 2.90 -16.80 4.50
N THR A 76 2.27 -16.06 5.40
CA THR A 76 2.23 -14.57 5.37
C THR A 76 3.63 -13.94 5.41
N SER A 77 4.63 -14.65 5.96
CA SER A 77 6.05 -14.23 5.95
C SER A 77 6.69 -14.19 4.56
N ARG A 78 6.02 -14.71 3.53
CA ARG A 78 6.43 -14.60 2.12
C ARG A 78 5.70 -13.50 1.36
N LEU A 79 4.81 -12.74 2.00
CA LEU A 79 4.11 -11.62 1.39
C LEU A 79 4.74 -10.29 1.77
N HIS A 80 4.75 -9.36 0.83
CA HIS A 80 5.09 -7.97 1.08
C HIS A 80 3.84 -7.12 1.05
N VAL A 81 3.74 -6.16 1.97
CA VAL A 81 2.64 -5.18 1.99
C VAL A 81 3.22 -3.81 1.66
N ALA A 82 2.59 -3.13 0.71
CA ALA A 82 2.97 -1.76 0.34
C ALA A 82 1.74 -0.89 0.12
N SER A 83 1.93 0.41 0.27
CA SER A 83 0.87 1.40 0.05
C SER A 83 1.39 2.59 -0.71
N ARG A 84 0.55 3.18 -1.57
CA ARG A 84 0.88 4.46 -2.21
C ARG A 84 0.71 5.60 -1.20
N HIS A 85 1.75 6.40 -1.03
CA HIS A 85 1.65 7.69 -0.35
C HIS A 85 1.56 8.80 -1.41
N ARG A 86 0.62 9.74 -1.27
CA ARG A 86 0.60 10.96 -2.10
C ARG A 86 1.81 11.79 -1.73
N ARG A 87 2.81 11.88 -2.61
CA ARG A 87 3.83 12.92 -2.43
C ARG A 87 3.12 14.27 -2.58
N PRO A 88 3.28 15.23 -1.66
CA PRO A 88 2.88 16.59 -1.95
C PRO A 88 3.64 17.04 -3.20
N GLU A 89 2.92 17.51 -4.21
CA GLU A 89 3.56 18.10 -5.39
C GLU A 89 4.41 19.29 -4.94
N HIS A 90 5.73 19.16 -5.07
CA HIS A 90 6.66 20.25 -4.77
C HIS A 90 6.59 21.26 -5.90
N GLY A 91 5.83 22.33 -5.69
CA GLY A 91 6.13 23.61 -6.31
C GLY A 91 7.40 24.18 -5.69
N ARG A 92 8.43 24.40 -6.53
CA ARG A 92 9.70 25.11 -6.31
C ARG A 92 10.67 24.55 -5.26
N ALA A 93 11.88 24.30 -5.74
CA ALA A 93 13.07 24.13 -4.93
C ALA A 93 13.39 25.45 -4.21
N ASP A 94 13.08 25.53 -2.92
CA ASP A 94 13.63 26.57 -2.06
C ASP A 94 14.75 25.96 -1.20
N VAL A 95 15.94 26.48 -1.47
CA VAL A 95 17.20 26.23 -0.80
C VAL A 95 17.02 26.40 0.70
N PHE A 96 17.27 25.32 1.45
CA PHE A 96 17.34 25.34 2.91
C PHE A 96 18.56 26.17 3.34
N HIS A 97 18.38 27.49 3.49
CA HIS A 97 19.35 28.31 4.21
C HIS A 97 19.21 28.02 5.70
N GLY A 98 20.20 27.31 6.23
CA GLY A 98 20.27 26.98 7.65
C GLY A 98 20.21 28.23 8.52
N ARG A 99 19.34 28.19 9.52
CA ARG A 99 19.55 28.93 10.77
C ARG A 99 19.51 27.94 11.92
N ARG A 100 20.69 27.80 12.53
CA ARG A 100 20.87 27.18 13.83
C ARG A 100 20.01 27.91 14.85
N CYS A 101 19.25 27.15 15.62
CA CYS A 101 18.66 27.61 16.87
C CYS A 101 19.79 27.90 17.87
N ASN A 102 19.79 29.09 18.45
CA ASN A 102 20.14 29.32 19.84
C ASN A 102 19.02 30.14 20.46
#